data_AF-A0AAE1QWF7-F1
#
_entry.id   AF-A0AAE1QWF7-F1
#
_cell.length_a   1.000
_cell.length_b   1.000
_cell.length_c   1.000
_cell.angle_alpha   90.00
_cell.angle_beta   90.00
_cell.angle_gamma   90.00
#
_symmetry.space_group_name_H-M   'P 1'
#
loop_
_entity.id
_entity.type
_entity.pdbx_description
1 polymer ?
#
loop_
_entity_poly.entity_id
_entity_poly.type
_entity_poly.pdbx_seq_one_letter_code
_entity_poly.pdbx_strand_id
1 'polypeptide(L)'
;MSGIASVSFVARRAAQKERVQILYRRALRDTLNWAVHRHLFYPDADALRERFEANRKVEDVETIDRLIADGEASYNKWRHPDPYVVPWAPGGSKFNRNPVPPEGIEILYDYGKEEAELV
;
A
#
# COMPACT_ATOMS: atom_id res chain seq x y z
N MET A 1 8.93 36.15 7.53
CA MET A 1 8.28 35.28 8.54
C MET A 1 6.93 34.72 8.10
N SER A 2 6.05 35.49 7.42
CA SER A 2 4.71 35.01 6.99
C SER A 2 4.73 33.89 5.92
N GLY A 3 5.63 33.95 4.93
CA GLY A 3 5.69 32.94 3.85
C GLY A 3 6.02 31.51 4.31
N ILE A 4 6.83 31.36 5.37
CA ILE A 4 7.25 30.05 5.90
C ILE A 4 6.07 29.34 6.58
N ALA A 5 5.23 30.07 7.30
CA ALA A 5 4.04 29.53 7.96
C ALA A 5 2.96 29.07 6.97
N SER A 6 2.84 29.75 5.82
CA SER A 6 1.93 29.34 4.74
C SER A 6 2.39 28.04 4.07
N VAL A 7 3.69 27.91 3.78
CA VAL A 7 4.27 26.70 3.17
C VAL A 7 4.13 25.49 4.10
N SER A 8 4.40 25.66 5.40
CA SER A 8 4.27 24.56 6.37
C SER A 8 2.83 24.08 6.52
N PHE A 9 1.85 24.99 6.49
CA PHE A 9 0.44 24.66 6.51
C PHE A 9 0.03 23.83 5.29
N VAL A 10 0.41 24.26 4.08
CA VAL A 10 0.08 23.55 2.83
C VAL A 10 0.72 22.16 2.81
N ALA A 11 1.98 22.05 3.23
CA ALA A 11 2.68 20.77 3.35
C ALA A 11 1.97 19.82 4.34
N ARG A 12 1.54 20.32 5.51
CA ARG A 12 0.78 19.53 6.49
C ARG A 12 -0.55 19.05 5.91
N ARG A 13 -1.29 19.92 5.21
CA ARG A 13 -2.55 19.53 4.55
C ARG A 13 -2.34 18.46 3.47
N ALA A 14 -1.27 18.57 2.69
CA ALA A 14 -0.91 17.56 1.69
C ALA A 14 -0.59 16.20 2.34
N ALA A 15 0.21 16.19 3.41
CA ALA A 15 0.53 14.98 4.16
C ALA A 15 -0.72 14.35 4.82
N GLN A 16 -1.60 15.16 5.41
CA GLN A 16 -2.88 14.68 5.95
C GLN A 16 -3.74 14.00 4.88
N LYS A 17 -3.88 14.64 3.71
CA LYS A 17 -4.62 14.07 2.57
C LYS A 17 -4.03 12.72 2.15
N GLU A 18 -2.71 12.62 2.05
CA GLU A 18 -2.03 11.38 1.70
C GLU A 18 -2.28 10.29 2.75
N ARG A 19 -2.14 10.60 4.05
CA ARG A 19 -2.41 9.67 5.15
C ARG A 19 -3.83 9.15 5.13
N VAL A 20 -4.83 10.01 4.93
CA VAL A 20 -6.24 9.59 4.80
C VAL A 20 -6.43 8.65 3.61
N GLN A 21 -5.84 8.97 2.44
CA GLN A 21 -5.94 8.11 1.25
C GLN A 21 -5.28 6.75 1.44
N ILE A 22 -4.12 6.70 2.11
CA ILE A 22 -3.44 5.46 2.45
C ILE A 22 -4.28 4.65 3.44
N LEU A 23 -4.77 5.29 4.51
CA LEU A 23 -5.61 4.65 5.52
C LEU A 23 -6.88 4.05 4.90
N TYR A 24 -7.59 4.83 4.07
CA TYR A 24 -8.81 4.35 3.38
C TYR A 24 -8.52 3.14 2.48
N ARG A 25 -7.45 3.20 1.66
CA ARG A 25 -7.06 2.07 0.80
C ARG A 25 -6.70 0.82 1.60
N ARG A 26 -5.99 0.99 2.72
CA ARG A 26 -5.60 -0.11 3.61
C ARG A 26 -6.82 -0.71 4.30
N ALA A 27 -7.68 0.12 4.89
CA ALA A 27 -8.90 -0.32 5.55
C ALA A 27 -9.82 -1.07 4.59
N LEU A 28 -10.06 -0.55 3.39
CA LEU A 28 -10.91 -1.21 2.39
C LEU A 28 -10.35 -2.58 1.96
N ARG A 29 -9.03 -2.68 1.81
CA ARG A 29 -8.37 -3.96 1.48
C ARG A 29 -8.51 -4.97 2.62
N ASP A 30 -8.39 -4.53 3.87
CA ASP A 30 -8.57 -5.40 5.03
C ASP A 30 -10.04 -5.79 5.25
N THR A 31 -11.00 -4.91 4.99
CA THR A 31 -12.43 -5.27 4.96
C THR A 31 -12.67 -6.40 3.97
N LEU A 32 -12.04 -6.36 2.79
CA LEU A 32 -12.11 -7.44 1.82
C LEU A 32 -11.44 -8.73 2.30
N ASN A 33 -10.28 -8.62 2.96
CA ASN A 33 -9.57 -9.77 3.52
C ASN A 33 -10.42 -10.51 4.56
N TRP A 34 -11.13 -9.77 5.42
CA TRP A 34 -12.05 -10.35 6.42
C TRP A 34 -13.33 -10.90 5.81
N ALA A 35 -14.00 -10.14 4.93
CA ALA A 35 -15.30 -10.54 4.39
C ALA A 35 -15.21 -11.75 3.46
N VAL A 36 -14.13 -11.87 2.69
CA VAL A 36 -13.86 -12.89 1.64
C VAL A 36 -14.87 -12.83 0.48
N HIS A 37 -16.16 -12.95 0.77
CA HIS A 37 -17.27 -12.92 -0.18
C HIS A 37 -17.77 -11.50 -0.47
N ARG A 38 -18.13 -11.26 -1.74
CA ARG A 38 -18.50 -9.92 -2.23
C ARG A 38 -19.79 -9.37 -1.65
N HIS A 39 -20.79 -10.22 -1.40
CA HIS A 39 -22.08 -9.79 -0.85
C HIS A 39 -21.99 -9.31 0.60
N LEU A 40 -21.00 -9.78 1.37
CA LEU A 40 -20.68 -9.26 2.71
C LEU A 40 -19.80 -8.00 2.61
N PHE A 41 -18.83 -8.02 1.69
CA PHE A 41 -17.90 -6.92 1.49
C PHE A 41 -18.58 -5.61 1.09
N TYR A 42 -19.56 -5.61 0.17
CA TYR A 42 -20.14 -4.37 -0.33
C TYR A 42 -20.83 -3.53 0.75
N PRO A 43 -21.74 -4.08 1.59
CA PRO A 43 -22.31 -3.35 2.73
C PRO A 43 -21.23 -2.80 3.68
N ASP A 44 -20.21 -3.60 4.00
CA ASP A 44 -19.13 -3.17 4.91
C ASP A 44 -18.25 -2.07 4.29
N ALA A 45 -17.99 -2.14 2.99
CA ALA A 45 -17.26 -1.13 2.24
C ALA A 45 -18.02 0.20 2.15
N ASP A 46 -19.34 0.14 1.94
CA ASP A 46 -20.20 1.32 1.93
C ASP A 46 -20.26 1.96 3.32
N ALA A 47 -20.45 1.16 4.37
CA ALA A 47 -20.41 1.64 5.75
C ALA A 47 -19.04 2.25 6.12
N LEU A 48 -17.94 1.68 5.61
CA LEU A 48 -16.60 2.26 5.76
C LEU A 48 -16.53 3.63 5.05
N ARG A 49 -17.02 3.73 3.81
CA ARG A 49 -17.01 4.97 3.05
C ARG A 49 -17.81 6.08 3.73
N GLU A 50 -18.99 5.76 4.24
CA GLU A 50 -19.84 6.70 4.97
C GLU A 50 -19.12 7.33 6.18
N ARG A 51 -18.36 6.53 6.94
CA ARG A 51 -17.57 7.03 8.09
C ARG A 51 -16.50 8.05 7.66
N PHE A 52 -15.87 7.84 6.50
CA PHE A 52 -14.91 8.80 5.95
C PHE A 52 -15.60 10.06 5.40
N GLU A 53 -16.73 9.90 4.70
CA GLU A 53 -17.50 11.04 4.16
C GLU A 53 -18.09 11.92 5.27
N ALA A 54 -18.51 11.34 6.39
CA ALA A 54 -19.01 12.09 7.55
C ALA A 54 -18.00 13.14 8.08
N ASN A 55 -16.70 12.87 7.93
CA ASN A 55 -15.62 13.73 8.41
C ASN A 55 -14.93 14.54 7.29
N ARG A 56 -15.43 14.46 6.05
CA ARG A 56 -14.77 15.07 4.87
C ARG A 56 -14.66 16.59 4.94
N LYS A 57 -15.62 17.25 5.61
CA LYS A 57 -15.73 18.71 5.68
C LYS A 57 -15.03 19.33 6.90
N VAL A 58 -14.28 18.54 7.67
CA VAL A 58 -13.51 19.09 8.79
C VAL A 58 -12.33 19.91 8.25
N GLU A 59 -12.22 21.15 8.71
CA GLU A 59 -11.19 22.11 8.26
C GLU A 59 -10.08 22.30 9.30
N ASP A 60 -10.38 22.11 10.58
CA ASP A 60 -9.41 22.26 11.66
C ASP A 60 -8.30 21.20 11.57
N VAL A 61 -7.06 21.66 11.42
CA VAL A 61 -5.90 20.82 11.15
C VAL A 61 -5.58 19.91 12.33
N GLU A 62 -5.75 20.38 13.56
CA GLU A 62 -5.47 19.57 14.75
C GLU A 62 -6.51 18.48 14.93
N THR A 63 -7.79 18.81 14.74
CA THR A 63 -8.88 17.83 14.75
C THR A 63 -8.65 16.76 13.69
N ILE A 64 -8.21 17.13 12.48
CA ILE A 64 -7.91 16.16 11.41
C ILE A 64 -6.78 15.21 11.83
N ASP A 65 -5.73 15.70 12.47
CA ASP A 65 -4.65 14.83 12.94
C ASP A 65 -5.11 13.84 14.02
N ARG A 66 -5.99 14.28 14.93
CA ARG A 66 -6.61 13.38 15.93
C ARG A 66 -7.47 12.32 15.27
N LEU A 67 -8.34 12.71 14.34
CA LEU A 67 -9.19 11.77 13.59
C LEU A 67 -8.37 10.75 12.79
N ILE A 68 -7.26 11.18 12.18
CA ILE A 68 -6.34 10.27 11.48
C ILE A 68 -5.70 9.30 12.47
N ALA A 69 -5.23 9.78 13.64
CA ALA A 69 -4.62 8.93 14.66
C ALA A 69 -5.62 7.89 15.22
N ASP A 70 -6.86 8.30 15.51
CA ASP A 70 -7.92 7.41 15.99
C ASP A 70 -8.30 6.37 14.92
N GLY A 71 -8.36 6.78 13.66
CA GLY A 71 -8.59 5.90 12.52
C GLY A 71 -7.47 4.89 12.31
N GLU A 72 -6.21 5.33 12.41
CA GLU A 72 -5.04 4.45 12.34
C GLU A 72 -4.98 3.47 13.51
N ALA A 73 -5.30 3.91 14.73
CA ALA A 73 -5.38 3.03 15.91
C ALA A 73 -6.47 1.97 15.76
N SER A 74 -7.65 2.37 15.27
CA SER A 74 -8.77 1.47 15.00
C SER A 74 -8.41 0.45 13.91
N TYR A 75 -7.79 0.90 12.83
CA TYR A 75 -7.30 0.02 11.76
C TYR A 75 -6.26 -0.97 12.29
N ASN A 76 -5.28 -0.52 13.06
CA ASN A 76 -4.23 -1.38 13.62
C ASN A 76 -4.79 -2.45 14.56
N LYS A 77 -5.84 -2.13 15.33
CA LYS A 77 -6.52 -3.10 16.20
C LYS A 77 -7.21 -4.22 15.43
N TRP A 78 -7.81 -3.91 14.28
CA TRP A 78 -8.61 -4.85 13.49
C TRP A 78 -7.92 -5.35 12.23
N ARG A 79 -6.60 -5.15 12.15
CA ARG A 79 -5.80 -5.54 11.01
C ARG A 79 -5.84 -7.06 10.83
N HIS A 80 -6.02 -7.52 9.59
CA HIS A 80 -5.99 -8.94 9.29
C HIS A 80 -4.58 -9.51 9.51
N PRO A 81 -4.40 -10.64 10.23
CA PRO A 81 -3.08 -11.19 10.54
C PRO A 81 -2.33 -11.69 9.29
N ASP A 82 -3.06 -12.20 8.28
CA ASP A 82 -2.50 -12.70 7.03
C ASP A 82 -3.24 -12.12 5.80
N PRO A 83 -2.95 -10.87 5.40
CA PRO A 83 -3.70 -10.19 4.34
C PRO A 83 -3.39 -10.76 2.96
N TYR A 84 -4.34 -10.71 2.03
CA TYR A 84 -4.10 -11.17 0.65
C TYR A 84 -3.04 -10.32 -0.07
N VAL A 85 -1.95 -10.99 -0.47
CA VAL A 85 -0.89 -10.43 -1.31
C VAL A 85 -0.96 -11.06 -2.70
N VAL A 86 -0.94 -10.22 -3.74
CA VAL A 86 -0.93 -10.72 -5.13
C VAL A 86 0.33 -11.55 -5.37
N PRO A 87 0.27 -12.68 -6.11
CA PRO A 87 1.35 -13.65 -6.11
C PRO A 87 2.74 -13.10 -6.47
N TRP A 88 2.85 -12.13 -7.39
CA TRP A 88 4.13 -11.58 -7.87
C TRP A 88 4.62 -10.36 -7.09
N ALA A 89 3.82 -9.78 -6.18
CA ALA A 89 4.25 -8.63 -5.37
C ALA A 89 5.15 -9.10 -4.21
N PRO A 90 5.95 -8.22 -3.60
CA PRO A 90 6.70 -8.54 -2.39
C PRO A 90 5.79 -9.16 -1.32
N GLY A 91 6.20 -10.31 -0.78
CA GLY A 91 5.41 -11.11 0.17
C GLY A 91 4.40 -12.09 -0.46
N GLY A 92 4.26 -12.10 -1.80
CA GLY A 92 3.43 -13.05 -2.53
C GLY A 92 4.15 -14.38 -2.84
N SER A 93 3.38 -15.42 -3.12
CA SER A 93 3.90 -16.80 -3.32
C SER A 93 4.75 -17.01 -4.57
N LYS A 94 4.76 -16.07 -5.52
CA LYS A 94 5.55 -16.09 -6.75
C LYS A 94 6.56 -14.93 -6.82
N PHE A 95 6.75 -14.20 -5.73
CA PHE A 95 7.74 -13.12 -5.68
C PHE A 95 9.15 -13.69 -5.90
N ASN A 96 9.92 -13.10 -6.81
CA ASN A 96 11.25 -13.55 -7.20
C ASN A 96 11.35 -15.05 -7.54
N ARG A 97 10.27 -15.64 -8.08
CA ARG A 97 10.32 -17.04 -8.53
C ARG A 97 11.28 -17.24 -9.69
N ASN A 98 11.28 -16.29 -10.64
CA ASN A 98 12.14 -16.27 -11.82
C ASN A 98 12.75 -14.85 -12.00
N PRO A 99 13.77 -14.47 -11.22
CA PRO A 99 14.44 -13.19 -11.41
C PRO A 99 15.22 -13.18 -12.73
N VAL A 100 15.35 -12.00 -13.34
CA VAL A 100 16.25 -11.81 -14.48
C VAL A 100 17.69 -12.00 -13.97
N PRO A 101 18.53 -12.79 -14.66
CA PRO A 101 19.94 -12.93 -14.30
C PRO A 101 20.63 -11.56 -14.19
N PRO A 102 21.58 -11.39 -13.26
CA PRO A 102 22.46 -10.23 -13.23
C PRO A 102 23.17 -10.01 -14.57
N GLU A 103 23.46 -8.75 -14.89
CA GLU A 103 24.28 -8.39 -16.05
C GLU A 103 25.67 -9.04 -15.96
N GLY A 104 26.19 -9.52 -17.11
CA GLY A 104 27.49 -10.20 -17.18
C GLY A 104 27.46 -11.71 -16.91
N ILE A 105 26.29 -12.29 -16.65
CA ILE A 105 26.12 -13.74 -16.57
C ILE A 105 25.52 -14.25 -17.88
N GLU A 106 26.30 -15.00 -18.64
CA GLU A 106 25.89 -15.60 -19.91
C GLU A 106 25.76 -17.11 -19.77
N ILE A 107 24.70 -17.68 -20.35
CA ILE A 107 24.59 -19.12 -20.50
C ILE A 107 25.31 -19.49 -21.79
N LEU A 108 26.56 -19.96 -21.65
CA LEU A 108 27.34 -20.51 -22.76
C LEU A 108 26.83 -21.90 -23.12
N TYR A 109 26.27 -22.05 -24.32
CA TYR A 109 25.80 -23.33 -24.86
C TYR A 109 26.89 -24.04 -25.67
N ASP A 110 28.11 -24.12 -25.14
CA ASP A 110 29.25 -24.65 -25.89
C ASP A 110 29.48 -26.17 -25.72
N TYR A 111 28.69 -26.85 -24.88
CA TYR A 111 28.66 -28.32 -24.74
C TYR A 111 30.05 -29.02 -24.76
N GLY A 112 31.09 -28.39 -24.19
CA GLY A 112 32.45 -28.93 -24.15
C GLY A 112 33.32 -28.70 -25.38
N LYS A 113 33.01 -27.74 -26.26
CA LYS A 113 33.85 -27.36 -27.42
C LYS A 113 34.76 -26.16 -27.18
N GLU A 114 35.01 -25.81 -25.93
CA GLU A 114 35.78 -24.61 -25.54
C GLU A 114 37.21 -24.56 -26.13
N GLU A 115 37.78 -25.72 -26.50
CA GLU A 115 39.14 -25.82 -27.05
C GLU A 115 39.21 -25.86 -28.60
N ALA A 116 38.08 -25.93 -29.31
CA ALA A 116 38.07 -26.19 -30.76
C ALA A 116 38.36 -24.96 -31.65
N GLU A 117 38.33 -23.74 -31.11
CA GLU A 117 38.55 -22.49 -31.86
C GLU A 117 39.97 -21.90 -31.72
N LEU A 118 40.88 -22.56 -30.99
CA LEU A 118 42.26 -22.09 -30.75
C LEU A 118 43.32 -22.59 -31.75
N VAL A 119 42.94 -23.01 -32.97
CA VAL A 119 43.86 -23.47 -34.03
C VAL A 119 43.82 -22.59 -35.27
#